data_AF-W6MEF8-F1
#
_entry.id   AF-W6MEF8-F1
#
_cell.length_a   1.000
_cell.length_b   1.000
_cell.length_c   1.000
_cell.angle_alpha   90.00
_cell.angle_beta   90.00
_cell.angle_gamma   90.00
#
_symmetry.space_group_name_H-M   'P 1'
#
loop_
_entity.id
_entity.type
_entity.pdbx_description
1 polymer ?
#
loop_
_entity_poly.entity_id
_entity_poly.type
_entity_poly.pdbx_seq_one_letter_code
_entity_poly.pdbx_strand_id
1 'polypeptide(L)' 'MTISTHEVEIAETIEYGGVLIFNDIEIADQFEDFLSEQCFVFFNIKIDKNKVSFYFGRASCLPKIREIYNEFLATLN' A
#
# COMPACT_ATOMS: atom_id res chain seq x y z
N MET A 1 3.32 -9.72 -21.93
CA MET A 1 4.54 -9.29 -21.20
C MET A 1 4.22 -7.89 -20.75
N THR A 2 3.97 -7.62 -19.48
CA THR A 2 4.78 -7.93 -18.29
C THR A 2 3.84 -7.92 -17.09
N ILE A 3 4.03 -8.78 -16.08
CA ILE A 3 3.58 -8.46 -14.71
C ILE A 3 4.64 -9.09 -13.78
N SER A 4 5.61 -8.29 -13.36
CA SER A 4 6.34 -8.61 -12.14
C SER A 4 5.31 -8.57 -11.01
N THR A 5 4.92 -9.73 -10.50
CA THR A 5 4.03 -9.83 -9.36
C THR A 5 4.80 -9.39 -8.13
N HIS A 6 4.82 -8.09 -7.85
CA HIS A 6 5.23 -7.57 -6.55
C HIS A 6 4.18 -8.14 -5.58
N GLU A 7 4.58 -9.14 -4.80
CA GLU A 7 3.66 -9.79 -3.86
C GLU A 7 3.23 -8.77 -2.81
N VAL A 8 2.04 -8.21 -3.03
CA VAL A 8 1.37 -7.29 -2.13
C VAL A 8 0.16 -8.00 -1.53
N GLU A 9 0.09 -7.98 -0.21
CA GLU A 9 -1.04 -8.50 0.54
C GLU A 9 -1.93 -7.34 0.98
N ILE A 10 -3.23 -7.46 0.74
CA ILE A 10 -4.24 -6.50 1.19
C ILE A 10 -5.15 -7.20 2.20
N ALA A 11 -5.15 -6.73 3.43
CA ALA A 11 -5.93 -7.30 4.53
C ALA A 11 -6.71 -6.23 5.29
N GLU A 12 -7.60 -6.66 6.18
CA GLU A 12 -8.33 -5.79 7.10
C GLU A 12 -8.05 -6.23 8.54
N THR A 13 -7.85 -5.25 9.41
CA THR A 13 -7.60 -5.45 10.83
C THR A 13 -8.65 -4.71 11.65
N ILE A 14 -9.04 -5.30 12.78
CA ILE A 14 -10.06 -4.70 13.67
C ILE A 14 -9.60 -3.34 14.21
N GLU A 15 -8.30 -3.18 14.46
CA GLU A 15 -7.71 -1.98 15.07
C GLU A 15 -7.44 -0.87 14.05
N TYR A 16 -6.97 -1.21 12.85
CA TYR A 16 -6.44 -0.24 11.89
C TYR A 16 -7.22 -0.17 10.57
N GLY A 17 -8.30 -0.94 10.43
CA GLY A 17 -9.01 -1.06 9.15
C GLY A 17 -8.13 -1.74 8.10
N GLY A 18 -8.14 -1.22 6.88
CA GLY A 18 -7.36 -1.79 5.79
C GLY A 18 -5.85 -1.59 5.93
N VAL A 19 -5.11 -2.65 5.63
CA VAL A 19 -3.66 -2.71 5.61
C VAL A 19 -3.18 -3.23 4.25
N LEU A 20 -2.10 -2.63 3.75
CA LEU A 20 -1.43 -3.05 2.53
C LEU A 20 0.03 -3.35 2.85
N ILE A 21 0.47 -4.57 2.52
CA ILE A 21 1.73 -5.14 2.98
C ILE A 21 2.59 -5.46 1.76
N PHE A 22 3.75 -4.83 1.67
CA PHE A 22 4.74 -5.08 0.64
C PHE A 22 5.83 -6.00 1.18
N ASN A 23 6.25 -6.97 0.36
CA ASN A 23 7.46 -7.77 0.60
C ASN A 23 8.72 -7.12 -0.03
N ASP A 24 8.54 -6.14 -0.92
CA ASP A 24 9.60 -5.42 -1.60
C ASP A 24 9.72 -4.02 -1.00
N ILE A 25 10.88 -3.72 -0.41
CA ILE A 25 11.13 -2.45 0.29
C ILE A 25 11.27 -1.30 -0.70
N GLU A 26 11.86 -1.52 -1.88
CA GLU A 26 12.04 -0.46 -2.88
C GLU A 26 10.69 -0.03 -3.47
N ILE A 27 9.78 -0.99 -3.66
CA ILE A 27 8.42 -0.70 -4.11
C ILE A 27 7.59 -0.04 -3.00
N ALA A 28 7.79 -0.45 -1.75
CA ALA A 28 7.13 0.18 -0.62
C ALA A 28 7.52 1.66 -0.48
N ASP A 29 8.79 1.99 -0.65
CA ASP A 29 9.32 3.36 -0.63
C ASP A 29 8.66 4.21 -1.73
N GLN A 30 8.61 3.71 -2.97
CA GLN A 30 7.91 4.39 -4.07
C GLN A 30 6.41 4.58 -3.81
N PHE A 31 5.78 3.62 -3.12
CA PHE A 31 4.38 3.72 -2.75
C PHE A 31 4.15 4.75 -1.64
N GLU A 32 5.07 4.89 -0.68
CA GLU A 32 5.03 5.95 0.33
C GLU A 32 5.07 7.34 -0.31
N ASP A 33 5.97 7.53 -1.27
CA ASP A 33 6.07 8.77 -2.06
C ASP A 33 4.77 9.04 -2.82
N PHE A 34 4.22 8.03 -3.51
CA PHE A 34 2.95 8.14 -4.22
C PHE A 34 1.80 8.57 -3.29
N LEU A 35 1.67 7.92 -2.13
CA LEU A 35 0.62 8.25 -1.16
C LEU A 35 0.74 9.68 -0.63
N SER A 36 1.97 10.13 -0.39
CA SER A 36 2.26 11.43 0.24
C SER A 36 2.19 12.59 -0.75
N GLU A 37 2.71 12.39 -1.96
CA GLU A 37 2.89 13.46 -2.95
C GLU A 37 1.72 13.56 -3.94
N GLN A 38 1.04 12.45 -4.23
CA GLN A 38 -0.01 12.42 -5.26
C GLN A 38 -1.41 12.22 -4.68
N CYS A 39 -1.56 11.30 -3.73
CA CYS A 39 -2.88 11.00 -3.15
C CYS A 39 -3.23 11.86 -1.93
N PHE A 40 -2.23 12.39 -1.22
CA PHE A 40 -2.39 13.11 0.06
C PHE A 40 -3.20 12.30 1.10
N VAL A 41 -2.94 10.99 1.16
CA VAL A 41 -3.65 10.06 2.06
C VAL A 41 -2.91 9.95 3.38
N PHE A 42 -3.63 9.98 4.49
CA PHE A 42 -3.05 9.68 5.79
C PHE A 42 -2.86 8.17 5.97
N PHE A 43 -1.67 7.78 6.40
CA PHE A 43 -1.33 6.40 6.71
C PHE A 43 -0.35 6.32 7.88
N ASN A 44 -0.24 5.15 8.49
CA ASN A 44 0.87 4.79 9.37
C ASN A 44 1.71 3.69 8.72
N ILE A 45 3.02 3.72 8.93
CA ILE A 45 3.95 2.68 8.44
C ILE A 45 4.44 1.83 9.60
N LYS A 46 4.53 0.52 9.37
CA LYS A 46 5.30 -0.40 10.21
C LYS A 46 6.22 -1.24 9.34
N ILE A 47 7.50 -1.26 9.70
CA ILE A 47 8.51 -2.10 9.05
C ILE A 47 8.78 -3.30 9.97
N ASP A 48 8.64 -4.51 9.44
CA ASP A 48 8.98 -5.74 10.16
C ASP A 48 9.76 -6.69 9.25
N LYS A 49 11.00 -7.02 9.65
CA LYS A 49 11.95 -7.82 8.88
C LYS A 49 12.10 -7.32 7.44
N ASN A 50 11.40 -7.97 6.50
CA ASN A 50 11.44 -7.74 5.06
C ASN A 50 10.05 -7.32 4.54
N LYS A 51 9.19 -6.80 5.41
CA LYS A 51 7.86 -6.34 5.03
C LYS A 51 7.61 -4.91 5.49
N VAL A 52 6.94 -4.15 4.65
CA VAL A 52 6.48 -2.79 4.96
C VAL A 52 4.95 -2.80 4.91
N SER A 53 4.32 -2.40 6.01
CA SER A 53 2.87 -2.37 6.15
C SER A 53 2.36 -0.94 6.23
N PHE A 54 1.42 -0.60 5.36
CA PHE A 54 0.72 0.68 5.32
C PHE A 54 -0.68 0.52 5.91
N TYR A 55 -0.97 1.26 6.97
CA TYR A 55 -2.26 1.23 7.66
C TYR A 55 -3.04 2.51 7.34
N PHE A 56 -4.24 2.35 6.79
CA PHE A 56 -5.06 3.48 6.31
C PHE A 56 -6.14 3.93 7.32
N GLY A 57 -6.16 3.34 8.51
CA GLY A 57 -7.15 3.65 9.54
C GLY A 57 -8.51 2.97 9.31
N ARG A 58 -9.29 2.88 10.39
CA ARG A 58 -10.54 2.11 10.45
C ARG A 58 -11.66 2.61 9.53
N ALA A 59 -11.62 3.89 9.15
CA ALA A 59 -12.59 4.47 8.22
C ALA A 59 -12.33 4.07 6.76
N SER A 60 -11.14 3.52 6.46
CA SER A 60 -10.75 3.11 5.12
C SER A 60 -11.35 1.75 4.77
N CYS A 61 -11.80 1.62 3.52
CA CYS A 61 -12.39 0.38 3.01
C CYS A 61 -11.46 -0.30 1.99
N LEU A 62 -11.46 -1.63 1.98
CA LEU A 62 -10.62 -2.43 1.07
C LEU A 62 -10.77 -2.07 -0.42
N PRO A 63 -11.98 -1.77 -0.94
CA PRO A 63 -12.13 -1.37 -2.33
C PRO A 63 -11.34 -0.10 -2.67
N LYS A 64 -11.34 0.91 -1.78
CA LYS A 64 -10.64 2.17 -2.03
C LYS A 64 -9.12 2.01 -1.95
N ILE A 65 -8.66 1.17 -1.02
CA ILE A 65 -7.23 0.82 -0.91
C ILE A 65 -6.76 0.09 -2.17
N ARG A 66 -7.57 -0.82 -2.73
CA ARG A 66 -7.26 -1.49 -4.01
C ARG A 66 -7.22 -0.52 -5.17
N GLU A 67 -8.13 0.45 -5.22
CA GLU A 67 -8.16 1.49 -6.25
C GLU A 67 -6.88 2.31 -6.23
N ILE A 68 -6.49 2.82 -5.06
CA ILE A 68 -5.24 3.57 -4.86
C ILE A 68 -4.01 2.74 -5.27
N TYR A 69 -3.98 1.46 -4.90
CA TYR A 69 -2.88 0.59 -5.29
C TYR A 69 -2.82 0.36 -6.82
N ASN A 70 -3.97 0.23 -7.48
CA ASN A 70 -4.00 0.12 -8.94
C ASN A 70 -3.58 1.42 -9.63
N GLU A 71 -3.92 2.59 -9.06
CA GLU A 71 -3.44 3.89 -9.54
C GLU A 71 -1.92 3.96 -9.44
N PHE A 72 -1.33 3.54 -8.31
CA PHE A 72 0.12 3.43 -8.17
C PHE A 72 0.75 2.49 -9.21
N LEU A 73 0.18 1.31 -9.44
CA LEU A 73 0.69 0.39 -10.48
C LEU A 73 0.64 1.02 -11.88
N ALA A 74 -0.33 1.91 -12.13
CA ALA A 74 -0.40 2.63 -13.39
C ALA A 74 0.71 3.68 -13.55
N THR A 75 1.27 4.21 -12.44
CA THR A 75 2.40 5.16 -12.49
C THR A 75 3.77 4.50 -12.69
N LEU A 76 3.86 3.18 -12.52
CA LEU A 76 5.09 2.41 -12.73
C LEU A 76 5.31 1.97 -14.20
N ASN A 77 4.36 2.25 -15.10
CA ASN A 77 4.42 1.89 -16.52
C ASN A 77 5.11 2.96 -17.40
#